data_AF-A0A392MB74-F1
#
_entry.id   AF-A0A392MB74-F1
#
_cell.length_a   1.000
_cell.length_b   1.000
_cell.length_c   1.000
_cell.angle_alpha   90.00
_cell.angle_beta   90.00
_cell.angle_gamma   90.00
#
_symmetry.space_group_name_H-M   'P 1'
#
loop_
_entity.id
_entity.type
_entity.pdbx_description
1 polymer ?
#
loop_
_entity_poly.entity_id
_entity_poly.type
_entity_poly.pdbx_seq_one_letter_code
_entity_poly.pdbx_strand_id
1 'polypeptide(L)'
;MDEDQVQPESSSSIPQLDFSRIADEPRETVSMFVGCEGGHKDLFTEIQTPPTEDWEMPFTDLEMAVFRHLRVSPSQLHPNSLAFLPAFKVTANYLGIVPTLKLFFHAFGIQRSCPKGEKAKGKAPKGEKDPTKHGWVSFKQRNELFKMFEDSVRGFKAKYFRVRPVTVNGWKSIVYRGPKKDDGGNVVMGPQGIPVEEDYAKFSFRWNKWHFLIEPKEFTYKRTNLS
;
A
#
# COMPACT_ATOMS: atom_id res chain seq x y z
N MET A 1 -24.08 30.94 -43.69
CA MET A 1 -24.06 30.04 -42.54
C MET A 1 -22.67 29.48 -42.51
N ASP A 2 -21.87 29.88 -41.53
CA ASP A 2 -20.75 29.08 -41.02
C ASP A 2 -20.49 29.64 -39.63
N GLU A 3 -21.00 28.90 -38.64
CA GLU A 3 -20.84 29.18 -37.22
C GLU A 3 -19.41 28.81 -36.82
N ASP A 4 -18.66 29.77 -36.29
CA ASP A 4 -17.41 29.51 -35.57
C ASP A 4 -17.73 28.68 -34.32
N GLN A 5 -17.59 27.36 -34.42
CA GLN A 5 -17.57 26.49 -33.25
C GLN A 5 -16.24 26.66 -32.51
N VAL A 6 -16.29 27.41 -31.41
CA VAL A 6 -15.25 27.43 -30.39
C VAL A 6 -15.10 26.01 -29.84
N GLN A 7 -13.93 25.41 -30.11
CA GLN A 7 -13.54 24.11 -29.57
C GLN A 7 -13.49 24.22 -28.03
N PRO A 8 -14.15 23.33 -27.27
CA PRO A 8 -14.15 23.42 -25.82
C PRO A 8 -12.74 23.22 -25.29
N GLU A 9 -12.27 24.15 -24.47
CA GLU A 9 -11.00 24.05 -23.78
C GLU A 9 -10.95 22.73 -23.00
N SER A 10 -9.88 21.97 -23.22
CA SER A 10 -9.53 20.79 -22.41
C SER A 10 -9.39 21.23 -20.96
N SER A 11 -10.44 21.02 -20.18
CA SER A 11 -10.45 21.21 -18.73
C SER A 11 -9.72 20.06 -18.03
N SER A 12 -8.51 19.74 -18.49
CA SER A 12 -7.57 18.93 -17.71
C SER A 12 -6.94 19.83 -16.64
N SER A 13 -7.72 20.15 -15.61
CA SER A 13 -7.19 20.79 -14.41
C SER A 13 -6.25 19.79 -13.74
N ILE A 14 -4.96 19.90 -14.07
CA ILE A 14 -3.86 19.17 -13.43
C ILE A 14 -3.89 19.58 -11.96
N PRO A 15 -4.18 18.68 -11.00
CA PRO A 15 -4.09 19.04 -9.60
C PRO A 15 -2.62 19.36 -9.30
N GLN A 16 -2.32 20.59 -8.86
CA GLN A 16 -1.03 20.88 -8.24
C GLN A 16 -0.92 20.02 -6.99
N LEU A 17 -0.14 18.93 -7.05
CA LEU A 17 0.09 18.08 -5.89
C LEU A 17 0.97 18.83 -4.89
N ASP A 18 0.36 19.36 -3.83
CA ASP A 18 1.07 19.79 -2.64
C ASP A 18 1.51 18.55 -1.84
N PHE A 19 2.81 18.25 -1.89
CA PHE A 19 3.42 17.15 -1.14
C PHE A 19 3.70 17.51 0.32
N SER A 20 3.43 18.75 0.76
CA SER A 20 3.76 19.23 2.10
C SER A 20 2.85 18.67 3.20
N ARG A 21 1.69 18.08 2.84
CA ARG A 21 0.76 17.45 3.80
C ARG A 21 0.08 16.22 3.20
N ILE A 22 0.78 15.10 3.22
CA ILE A 22 0.15 13.79 2.99
C ILE A 22 -0.04 13.15 4.35
N ALA A 23 -1.11 13.56 5.03
CA ALA A 23 -1.60 12.82 6.18
C ALA A 23 -2.38 11.60 5.65
N ASP A 24 -2.10 10.43 6.24
CA ASP A 24 -3.11 9.42 6.54
C ASP A 24 -4.18 9.25 5.45
N GLU A 25 -3.92 8.49 4.39
CA GLU A 25 -5.00 8.02 3.49
C GLU A 25 -5.71 6.83 4.17
N PRO A 26 -6.94 7.00 4.71
CA PRO A 26 -7.81 5.88 5.01
C PRO A 26 -7.92 4.93 3.82
N ARG A 27 -8.12 3.65 4.11
CA ARG A 27 -8.35 2.64 3.07
C ARG A 27 -9.66 2.87 2.31
N GLU A 28 -10.60 3.56 2.95
CA GLU A 28 -11.86 4.01 2.36
C GLU A 28 -11.75 5.47 1.88
N THR A 29 -10.54 5.98 1.65
CA THR A 29 -10.36 7.27 0.98
C THR A 29 -10.45 7.06 -0.51
N VAL A 30 -11.33 7.87 -1.11
CA VAL A 30 -11.40 8.06 -2.55
C VAL A 30 -9.99 8.25 -3.10
N SER A 31 -9.63 7.47 -4.10
CA SER A 31 -8.32 7.63 -4.71
C SER A 31 -8.11 9.07 -5.18
N MET A 32 -6.98 9.67 -4.82
CA MET A 32 -6.58 10.98 -5.33
C MET A 32 -6.34 11.01 -6.86
N PHE A 33 -6.36 9.85 -7.51
CA PHE A 33 -6.27 9.69 -8.96
C PHE A 33 -7.62 9.37 -9.62
N VAL A 34 -8.75 9.52 -8.91
CA VAL A 34 -10.09 9.44 -9.52
C VAL A 34 -10.16 10.42 -10.68
N GLY A 35 -10.51 9.92 -11.87
CA GLY A 35 -10.65 10.73 -13.08
C GLY A 35 -9.33 11.19 -13.73
N CYS A 36 -8.17 10.68 -13.29
CA CYS A 36 -6.90 11.00 -13.97
C CYS A 36 -6.80 10.30 -15.34
N GLU A 37 -6.95 11.05 -16.42
CA GLU A 37 -6.52 10.65 -17.76
C GLU A 37 -5.13 11.26 -18.04
N GLY A 38 -4.07 10.46 -17.84
CA GLY A 38 -2.68 10.86 -18.07
C GLY A 38 -1.95 11.31 -16.80
N GLY A 39 -1.05 10.46 -16.29
CA GLY A 39 -0.25 10.77 -15.10
C GLY A 39 0.88 11.78 -15.35
N HIS A 40 1.46 12.29 -14.25
CA HIS A 40 2.58 13.25 -14.28
C HIS A 40 3.78 12.71 -15.09
N LYS A 41 4.04 13.32 -16.25
CA LYS A 41 5.08 12.88 -17.20
C LYS A 41 6.52 13.05 -16.68
N ASP A 42 6.74 13.96 -15.72
CA ASP A 42 8.09 14.36 -15.30
C ASP A 42 8.60 13.69 -14.01
N LEU A 43 7.82 12.79 -13.39
CA LEU A 43 8.14 12.22 -12.06
C LEU A 43 8.38 10.71 -12.05
N PHE A 44 8.18 10.04 -13.18
CA PHE A 44 8.21 8.59 -13.27
C PHE A 44 8.85 8.15 -14.58
N THR A 45 9.76 7.19 -14.51
CA THR A 45 10.20 6.46 -15.69
C THR A 45 9.08 5.51 -16.08
N GLU A 46 8.49 5.75 -17.25
CA GLU A 46 7.50 4.84 -17.82
C GLU A 46 8.25 3.61 -18.36
N ILE A 47 8.13 2.50 -17.66
CA ILE A 47 8.66 1.22 -18.13
C ILE A 47 7.57 0.59 -19.00
N GLN A 48 7.69 0.75 -20.32
CA GLN A 48 6.82 0.09 -21.29
C GLN A 48 7.46 -1.24 -21.72
N THR A 49 6.97 -2.36 -21.20
CA THR A 49 7.26 -3.69 -21.75
C THR A 49 6.08 -4.15 -22.61
N PRO A 50 6.24 -4.40 -23.93
CA PRO A 50 5.17 -4.90 -24.79
C PRO A 50 4.82 -6.38 -24.50
N PRO A 51 3.55 -6.83 -24.69
CA PRO A 51 2.36 -6.03 -24.97
C PRO A 51 1.69 -5.52 -23.68
N THR A 52 1.24 -4.28 -23.75
CA THR A 52 0.93 -3.34 -22.68
C THR A 52 -0.37 -3.59 -21.90
N GLU A 53 -1.04 -4.71 -22.08
CA GLU A 53 -2.38 -4.92 -21.49
C GLU A 53 -2.38 -5.59 -20.12
N ASP A 54 -1.27 -6.23 -19.74
CA ASP A 54 -1.25 -7.19 -18.62
C ASP A 54 -0.32 -6.82 -17.46
N TRP A 55 0.23 -5.59 -17.43
CA TRP A 55 1.01 -5.17 -16.24
C TRP A 55 0.08 -4.82 -15.09
N GLU A 56 -0.44 -5.86 -14.44
CA GLU A 56 -1.02 -5.78 -13.11
C GLU A 56 0.08 -5.58 -12.09
N MET A 57 -0.19 -4.79 -11.05
CA MET A 57 0.75 -4.68 -9.95
C MET A 57 0.98 -6.08 -9.35
N PRO A 58 2.23 -6.51 -9.09
CA PRO A 58 2.54 -7.92 -8.80
C PRO A 58 2.15 -8.38 -7.39
N PHE A 59 1.17 -7.74 -6.75
CA PHE A 59 0.70 -8.13 -5.43
C PHE A 59 -0.52 -9.05 -5.52
N THR A 60 -0.37 -10.22 -4.93
CA THR A 60 -1.43 -11.20 -4.71
C THR A 60 -2.45 -10.71 -3.69
N ASP A 61 -3.63 -11.36 -3.64
CA ASP A 61 -4.66 -11.05 -2.64
C ASP A 61 -4.15 -11.16 -1.19
N LEU A 62 -3.24 -12.10 -0.92
CA LEU A 62 -2.62 -12.24 0.39
C LEU A 62 -1.72 -11.05 0.72
N GLU A 63 -0.86 -10.63 -0.22
CA GLU A 63 0.03 -9.48 -0.01
C GLU A 63 -0.76 -8.21 0.21
N MET A 64 -1.79 -7.97 -0.61
CA MET A 64 -2.72 -6.86 -0.40
C MET A 64 -3.44 -6.97 0.95
N ALA A 65 -3.90 -8.17 1.33
CA ALA A 65 -4.51 -8.40 2.64
C ALA A 65 -3.53 -8.13 3.79
N VAL A 66 -2.24 -8.40 3.63
CA VAL A 66 -1.20 -8.11 4.62
C VAL A 66 -0.96 -6.61 4.76
N PHE A 67 -0.83 -5.86 3.67
CA PHE A 67 -0.75 -4.39 3.72
C PHE A 67 -2.02 -3.79 4.36
N ARG A 68 -3.18 -4.34 3.99
CA ARG A 68 -4.48 -4.10 4.63
C ARG A 68 -4.64 -4.75 6.00
N HIS A 69 -3.71 -5.48 6.55
CA HIS A 69 -3.80 -5.82 7.97
C HIS A 69 -3.05 -4.76 8.75
N LEU A 70 -1.84 -4.47 8.29
CA LEU A 70 -0.88 -3.59 8.94
C LEU A 70 -1.22 -2.09 8.85
N ARG A 71 -2.04 -1.66 7.89
CA ARG A 71 -2.31 -0.23 7.58
C ARG A 71 -1.04 0.49 7.09
N VAL A 72 -0.25 -0.19 6.28
CA VAL A 72 1.02 0.35 5.75
C VAL A 72 0.99 0.38 4.23
N SER A 73 1.80 1.27 3.64
CA SER A 73 2.12 1.16 2.21
C SER A 73 3.08 0.00 1.97
N PRO A 74 3.10 -0.61 0.77
CA PRO A 74 4.09 -1.64 0.42
C PRO A 74 5.52 -1.17 0.66
N SER A 75 5.79 0.10 0.37
CA SER A 75 7.09 0.74 0.56
C SER A 75 7.46 1.00 2.02
N GLN A 76 6.54 0.88 2.99
CA GLN A 76 6.81 1.03 4.42
C GLN A 76 7.22 -0.30 5.08
N LEU A 77 6.99 -1.42 4.38
CA LEU A 77 7.53 -2.72 4.77
C LEU A 77 9.00 -2.81 4.36
N HIS A 78 9.85 -3.30 5.26
CA HIS A 78 11.26 -3.51 4.97
C HIS A 78 11.43 -4.51 3.80
N PRO A 79 12.38 -4.30 2.87
CA PRO A 79 12.52 -5.18 1.70
C PRO A 79 12.67 -6.67 2.01
N ASN A 80 13.47 -7.04 3.02
CA ASN A 80 13.56 -8.44 3.44
C ASN A 80 12.19 -8.99 3.88
N SER A 81 11.36 -8.15 4.50
CA SER A 81 10.01 -8.55 4.90
C SER A 81 9.05 -8.67 3.73
N LEU A 82 9.24 -7.91 2.65
CA LEU A 82 8.51 -8.15 1.39
C LEU A 82 8.83 -9.54 0.84
N ALA A 83 10.08 -10.02 0.92
CA ALA A 83 10.46 -11.34 0.43
C ALA A 83 9.80 -12.51 1.19
N PHE A 84 9.42 -12.33 2.46
CA PHE A 84 8.69 -13.36 3.21
C PHE A 84 7.30 -13.64 2.66
N LEU A 85 6.65 -12.68 1.99
CA LEU A 85 5.30 -12.86 1.45
C LEU A 85 5.24 -13.91 0.33
N PRO A 86 6.03 -13.78 -0.77
CA PRO A 86 6.06 -14.81 -1.80
C PRO A 86 6.67 -16.12 -1.27
N ALA A 87 7.68 -16.06 -0.39
CA ALA A 87 8.25 -17.26 0.21
C ALA A 87 7.21 -18.07 1.00
N PHE A 88 6.43 -17.40 1.84
CA PHE A 88 5.35 -18.03 2.60
C PHE A 88 4.29 -18.65 1.69
N LYS A 89 3.87 -17.94 0.64
CA LYS A 89 2.91 -18.45 -0.34
C LYS A 89 3.41 -19.73 -1.01
N VAL A 90 4.65 -19.73 -1.49
CA VAL A 90 5.27 -20.91 -2.14
C VAL A 90 5.35 -22.09 -1.16
N THR A 91 5.78 -21.86 0.07
CA THR A 91 5.86 -22.91 1.09
C THR A 91 4.49 -23.48 1.45
N ALA A 92 3.48 -22.63 1.65
CA ALA A 92 2.12 -23.09 1.95
C ALA A 92 1.55 -23.95 0.81
N ASN A 93 1.72 -23.50 -0.44
CA ASN A 93 1.30 -24.25 -1.62
C ASN A 93 2.00 -25.62 -1.70
N TYR A 94 3.31 -25.67 -1.46
CA TYR A 94 4.08 -26.93 -1.43
C TYR A 94 3.55 -27.89 -0.36
N LEU A 95 3.13 -27.37 0.80
CA LEU A 95 2.56 -28.17 1.89
C LEU A 95 1.08 -28.52 1.68
N GLY A 96 0.45 -28.08 0.58
CA GLY A 96 -0.99 -28.28 0.33
C GLY A 96 -1.91 -27.49 1.26
N ILE A 97 -1.42 -26.39 1.85
CA ILE A 97 -2.18 -25.54 2.78
C ILE A 97 -2.53 -24.23 2.09
N VAL A 98 -3.75 -23.75 2.29
CA VAL A 98 -4.16 -22.43 1.80
C VAL A 98 -3.40 -21.33 2.56
N PRO A 99 -2.63 -20.46 1.87
CA PRO A 99 -1.92 -19.39 2.54
C PRO A 99 -2.89 -18.29 2.97
N THR A 100 -3.28 -18.29 4.24
CA THR A 100 -4.22 -17.30 4.80
C THR A 100 -3.52 -16.19 5.55
N LEU A 101 -4.19 -15.03 5.66
CA LEU A 101 -3.75 -13.90 6.46
C LEU A 101 -3.48 -14.29 7.92
N LYS A 102 -4.40 -15.07 8.50
CA LYS A 102 -4.30 -15.53 9.90
C LYS A 102 -3.08 -16.44 10.09
N LEU A 103 -2.85 -17.37 9.17
CA LEU A 103 -1.71 -18.28 9.22
C LEU A 103 -0.38 -17.51 9.07
N PHE A 104 -0.33 -16.54 8.16
CA PHE A 104 0.83 -15.67 8.00
C PHE A 104 1.17 -14.95 9.31
N PHE A 105 0.20 -14.27 9.92
CA PHE A 105 0.39 -13.54 11.18
C PHE A 105 0.42 -14.43 12.43
N HIS A 106 0.28 -15.74 12.26
CA HIS A 106 0.67 -16.72 13.26
C HIS A 106 2.14 -17.15 13.11
N ALA A 107 2.64 -17.29 11.88
CA ALA A 107 4.04 -17.63 11.61
C ALA A 107 5.00 -16.44 11.86
N PHE A 108 4.53 -15.22 11.61
CA PHE A 108 5.31 -13.99 11.72
C PHE A 108 4.72 -13.03 12.75
N GLY A 109 5.58 -12.54 13.66
CA GLY A 109 5.32 -11.38 14.49
C GLY A 109 5.69 -10.07 13.79
N ILE A 110 5.39 -8.95 14.45
CA ILE A 110 5.71 -7.61 13.97
C ILE A 110 6.99 -7.09 14.64
N GLN A 111 7.87 -6.50 13.84
CA GLN A 111 9.02 -5.73 14.29
C GLN A 111 8.95 -4.33 13.70
N ARG A 112 9.21 -3.31 14.52
CA ARG A 112 9.19 -1.91 14.12
C ARG A 112 10.60 -1.35 14.26
N SER A 113 11.11 -0.68 13.23
CA SER A 113 12.34 0.09 13.38
C SER A 113 12.02 1.45 14.02
N CYS A 114 12.97 1.94 14.81
CA CYS A 114 12.97 3.33 15.24
C CYS A 114 13.77 4.14 14.22
N PRO A 115 13.28 5.32 13.77
CA PRO A 115 14.06 6.22 12.94
C PRO A 115 15.44 6.48 13.58
N LYS A 116 16.49 6.52 12.76
CA LYS A 116 17.88 6.67 13.22
C LYS A 116 18.02 7.96 14.05
N GLY A 117 18.20 7.82 15.36
CA GLY A 117 18.16 8.91 16.35
C GLY A 117 17.29 8.58 17.57
N GLU A 118 16.33 7.67 17.41
CA GLU A 118 15.49 7.16 18.50
C GLU A 118 16.01 5.79 18.96
N LYS A 119 16.81 5.82 20.03
CA LYS A 119 17.26 4.71 20.90
C LYS A 119 17.29 3.31 20.25
N ALA A 120 18.27 3.04 19.40
CA ALA A 120 18.83 1.71 19.27
C ALA A 120 20.13 1.68 20.10
N LYS A 121 20.05 1.10 21.31
CA LYS A 121 21.08 1.07 22.38
C LYS A 121 21.15 2.35 23.23
N GLY A 122 21.09 2.18 24.54
CA GLY A 122 20.81 3.22 25.52
C GLY A 122 21.76 4.42 25.50
N LYS A 123 21.32 5.51 24.88
CA LYS A 123 21.50 6.93 25.27
C LYS A 123 20.76 7.76 24.21
N ALA A 124 19.72 8.49 24.61
CA ALA A 124 19.02 9.40 23.69
C ALA A 124 19.78 10.73 23.60
N PRO A 125 20.03 11.28 22.41
CA PRO A 125 20.15 12.72 22.25
C PRO A 125 18.76 13.32 22.46
N LYS A 126 18.69 14.37 23.27
CA LYS A 126 17.48 15.15 23.54
C LYS A 126 17.21 16.06 22.33
N GLY A 127 16.86 15.46 21.20
CA GLY A 127 16.43 16.15 19.98
C GLY A 127 14.90 16.08 19.85
N GLU A 128 14.30 17.15 19.35
CA GLU A 128 12.87 17.26 19.10
C GLU A 128 12.39 16.11 18.20
N LYS A 129 11.36 15.38 18.66
CA LYS A 129 10.75 14.29 17.90
C LYS A 129 10.10 14.91 16.67
N ASP A 130 10.65 14.67 15.49
CA ASP A 130 9.93 14.95 14.24
C ASP A 130 8.74 13.98 14.18
N PRO A 131 7.50 14.46 14.40
CA PRO A 131 6.33 13.60 14.53
C PRO A 131 5.95 12.93 13.19
N THR A 132 6.61 13.30 12.09
CA THR A 132 6.35 12.81 10.73
C THR A 132 7.25 11.63 10.33
N LYS A 133 8.36 11.38 11.04
CA LYS A 133 9.29 10.29 10.70
C LYS A 133 8.90 9.02 11.41
N HIS A 134 8.26 8.10 10.67
CA HIS A 134 7.98 6.75 11.13
C HIS A 134 9.00 5.77 10.57
N GLY A 135 9.29 4.70 11.32
CA GLY A 135 10.22 3.68 10.88
C GLY A 135 9.59 2.68 9.91
N TRP A 136 10.44 1.83 9.34
CA TRP A 136 10.05 0.61 8.65
C TRP A 136 9.29 -0.34 9.59
N VAL A 137 8.33 -1.05 9.00
CA VAL A 137 7.71 -2.23 9.58
C VAL A 137 8.40 -3.46 9.00
N SER A 138 8.59 -4.50 9.80
CA SER A 138 9.22 -5.75 9.38
C SER A 138 8.52 -6.93 10.03
N PHE A 139 8.70 -8.11 9.47
CA PHE A 139 8.23 -9.35 10.05
C PHE A 139 9.35 -10.01 10.84
N LYS A 140 8.99 -10.52 12.02
CA LYS A 140 9.86 -11.34 12.85
C LYS A 140 9.36 -12.78 12.80
N GLN A 141 10.15 -13.69 12.28
CA GLN A 141 9.77 -15.09 12.24
C GLN A 141 9.65 -15.64 13.67
N ARG A 142 8.65 -16.47 13.92
CA ARG A 142 8.56 -17.23 15.18
C ARG A 142 9.37 -18.52 15.13
N ASN A 143 9.51 -19.09 13.92
CA ASN A 143 10.33 -20.27 13.62
C ASN A 143 11.29 -19.91 12.48
N GLU A 144 12.50 -20.48 12.46
CA GLU A 144 13.54 -20.18 11.46
C GLU A 144 13.29 -20.80 10.06
N LEU A 145 12.02 -20.98 9.66
CA LEU A 145 11.66 -21.62 8.39
C LEU A 145 12.12 -20.81 7.16
N PHE A 146 12.25 -19.50 7.30
CA PHE A 146 12.61 -18.59 6.20
C PHE A 146 13.95 -17.91 6.47
N LYS A 147 14.86 -18.58 7.19
CA LYS A 147 16.19 -18.06 7.56
C LYS A 147 17.00 -17.56 6.37
N MET A 148 16.88 -18.23 5.22
CA MET A 148 17.54 -17.82 3.97
C MET A 148 17.13 -16.43 3.45
N PHE A 149 16.01 -15.87 3.94
CA PHE A 149 15.53 -14.53 3.59
C PHE A 149 15.82 -13.50 4.69
N GLU A 150 16.48 -13.89 5.78
CA GLU A 150 16.86 -12.96 6.87
C GLU A 150 18.08 -12.10 6.50
N ASP A 151 18.92 -12.57 5.58
CA ASP A 151 20.11 -11.85 5.15
C ASP A 151 19.78 -10.46 4.62
N SER A 152 20.42 -9.44 5.20
CA SER A 152 20.14 -8.04 4.90
C SER A 152 20.50 -7.73 3.46
N VAL A 153 19.49 -7.47 2.62
CA VAL A 153 19.72 -6.85 1.33
C VAL A 153 20.21 -5.42 1.60
N ARG A 154 21.47 -5.13 1.29
CA ARG A 154 22.09 -3.80 1.45
C ARG A 154 22.25 -3.12 0.09
N GLY A 155 22.34 -1.78 0.10
CA GLY A 155 22.57 -0.99 -1.11
C GLY A 155 21.41 -1.04 -2.14
N PHE A 156 20.26 -1.58 -1.75
CA PHE A 156 19.13 -1.77 -2.67
C PHE A 156 18.50 -0.46 -3.12
N LYS A 157 18.63 0.63 -2.35
CA LYS A 157 17.90 1.89 -2.59
C LYS A 157 18.18 2.49 -3.97
N ALA A 158 19.37 2.27 -4.51
CA ALA A 158 19.75 2.69 -5.87
C ALA A 158 19.15 1.81 -6.98
N LYS A 159 18.41 0.75 -6.63
CA LYS A 159 17.87 -0.28 -7.53
C LYS A 159 16.34 -0.32 -7.56
N TYR A 160 15.64 0.56 -6.83
CA TYR A 160 14.19 0.64 -6.86
C TYR A 160 13.73 1.66 -7.90
N PHE A 161 12.75 1.26 -8.70
CA PHE A 161 12.03 2.15 -9.60
C PHE A 161 10.70 2.54 -8.96
N ARG A 162 10.28 3.79 -9.20
CA ARG A 162 8.94 4.22 -8.84
C ARG A 162 8.01 3.77 -9.96
N VAL A 163 7.12 2.83 -9.66
CA VAL A 163 6.14 2.29 -10.61
C VAL A 163 4.81 3.01 -10.40
N ARG A 164 4.15 3.38 -11.50
CA ARG A 164 2.75 3.82 -11.50
C ARG A 164 1.97 3.02 -12.55
N PRO A 165 0.71 2.66 -12.30
CA PRO A 165 -0.14 2.15 -13.36
C PRO A 165 -0.38 3.26 -14.40
N VAL A 166 -0.33 2.88 -15.68
CA VAL A 166 -0.64 3.77 -16.82
C VAL A 166 -1.90 3.33 -17.56
N THR A 167 -2.28 2.06 -17.44
CA THR A 167 -3.49 1.49 -18.05
C THR A 167 -4.63 1.40 -17.05
N VAL A 168 -5.87 1.35 -17.56
CA VAL A 168 -7.07 1.13 -16.74
C VAL A 168 -7.01 -0.22 -16.01
N ASN A 169 -6.47 -1.26 -16.64
CA ASN A 169 -6.30 -2.58 -16.01
C ASN A 169 -5.29 -2.51 -14.86
N GLY A 170 -4.12 -1.90 -15.09
CA GLY A 170 -3.13 -1.66 -14.04
C GLY A 170 -3.70 -0.83 -12.89
N TRP A 171 -4.53 0.17 -13.19
CA TRP A 171 -5.24 0.96 -12.18
C TRP A 171 -6.22 0.11 -11.35
N LYS A 172 -7.12 -0.61 -12.01
CA LYS A 172 -8.09 -1.54 -11.37
C LYS A 172 -7.41 -2.65 -10.56
N SER A 173 -6.15 -2.97 -10.86
CA SER A 173 -5.37 -3.93 -10.04
C SER A 173 -5.10 -3.40 -8.62
N ILE A 174 -5.01 -2.07 -8.42
CA ILE A 174 -4.65 -1.44 -7.14
C ILE A 174 -5.78 -0.70 -6.42
N VAL A 175 -6.95 -0.59 -7.05
CA VAL A 175 -8.17 -0.04 -6.44
C VAL A 175 -9.34 -1.02 -6.46
N TYR A 176 -10.30 -0.84 -5.57
CA TYR A 176 -11.57 -1.55 -5.60
C TYR A 176 -12.72 -0.55 -5.70
N ARG A 177 -13.80 -0.95 -6.37
CA ARG A 177 -15.04 -0.19 -6.39
C ARG A 177 -15.89 -0.53 -5.18
N GLY A 178 -16.45 0.50 -4.56
CA GLY A 178 -17.45 0.34 -3.52
C GLY A 178 -18.35 1.56 -3.38
N PRO A 179 -19.38 1.47 -2.52
CA PRO A 179 -20.29 2.58 -2.30
C PRO A 179 -19.56 3.78 -1.69
N LYS A 180 -19.79 4.95 -2.27
CA LYS A 180 -19.40 6.26 -1.74
C LYS A 180 -20.05 6.47 -0.38
N LYS A 181 -19.26 6.89 0.60
CA LYS A 181 -19.77 7.27 1.92
C LYS A 181 -19.65 8.77 2.14
N ASP A 182 -20.63 9.35 2.82
CA ASP A 182 -20.57 10.75 3.30
C ASP A 182 -19.70 10.87 4.56
N ASP A 183 -19.53 12.10 5.08
CA ASP A 183 -18.76 12.37 6.29
C ASP A 183 -19.32 11.66 7.55
N GLY A 184 -20.59 11.26 7.50
CA GLY A 184 -21.26 10.47 8.54
C GLY A 184 -21.07 8.95 8.37
N GLY A 185 -20.39 8.51 7.31
CA GLY A 185 -20.21 7.10 6.97
C GLY A 185 -21.43 6.44 6.30
N ASN A 186 -22.46 7.22 5.93
CA ASN A 186 -23.65 6.70 5.26
C ASN A 186 -23.42 6.60 3.76
N VAL A 187 -24.04 5.60 3.12
CA VAL A 187 -23.94 5.42 1.68
C VAL A 187 -24.63 6.56 0.94
N VAL A 188 -23.91 7.22 0.04
CA VAL A 188 -24.45 8.26 -0.82
C VAL A 188 -25.28 7.61 -1.92
N MET A 189 -26.56 7.97 -1.98
CA MET A 189 -27.50 7.47 -2.97
C MET A 189 -27.58 8.43 -4.16
N GLY A 190 -27.51 7.89 -5.38
CA GLY A 190 -27.68 8.66 -6.60
C GLY A 190 -29.15 8.99 -6.91
N PRO A 191 -29.42 9.74 -7.99
CA PRO A 191 -30.76 10.22 -8.35
C PRO A 191 -31.82 9.12 -8.53
N GLN A 192 -31.39 7.89 -8.81
CA GLN A 192 -32.24 6.73 -9.06
C GLN A 192 -32.37 5.80 -7.85
N GLY A 193 -31.87 6.21 -6.67
CA GLY A 193 -31.84 5.35 -5.48
C GLY A 193 -30.82 4.20 -5.56
N ILE A 194 -29.83 4.31 -6.46
CA ILE A 194 -28.71 3.38 -6.56
C ILE A 194 -27.50 3.99 -5.83
N PRO A 195 -26.75 3.22 -5.00
CA PRO A 195 -25.51 3.70 -4.39
C PRO A 195 -24.55 4.30 -5.42
N VAL A 196 -24.02 5.48 -5.15
CA VAL A 196 -22.94 6.05 -5.94
C VAL A 196 -21.69 5.22 -5.67
N GLU A 197 -21.08 4.67 -6.72
CA GLU A 197 -19.85 3.87 -6.61
C GLU A 197 -18.61 4.75 -6.82
N GLU A 198 -17.55 4.48 -6.06
CA GLU A 198 -16.28 5.21 -6.12
C GLU A 198 -15.09 4.26 -6.00
N ASP A 199 -13.94 4.68 -6.52
CA ASP A 199 -12.70 3.90 -6.50
C ASP A 199 -11.92 4.17 -5.21
N TYR A 200 -11.67 3.11 -4.44
CA TYR A 200 -10.93 3.13 -3.18
C TYR A 200 -9.61 2.38 -3.29
N ALA A 201 -8.57 2.88 -2.64
CA ALA A 201 -7.25 2.24 -2.66
C ALA A 201 -7.28 0.87 -1.94
N LYS A 202 -6.76 -0.19 -2.58
CA LYS A 202 -6.65 -1.51 -1.93
C LYS A 202 -5.66 -1.52 -0.76
N PHE A 203 -4.75 -0.56 -0.68
CA PHE A 203 -3.81 -0.35 0.44
C PHE A 203 -3.35 1.11 0.42
N SER A 204 -2.75 1.59 1.51
CA SER A 204 -2.26 2.98 1.57
C SER A 204 -1.15 3.22 0.55
N PHE A 205 -1.24 4.27 -0.28
CA PHE A 205 -0.18 4.57 -1.24
C PHE A 205 1.02 5.27 -0.59
N ARG A 206 0.84 5.80 0.61
CA ARG A 206 1.80 6.67 1.27
C ARG A 206 2.07 6.17 2.70
N TRP A 207 3.28 6.42 3.18
CA TRP A 207 3.65 6.06 4.54
C TRP A 207 2.75 6.82 5.50
N ASN A 208 2.27 6.14 6.53
CA ASN A 208 1.39 6.74 7.52
C ASN A 208 1.72 6.19 8.92
N LYS A 209 1.08 6.79 9.94
CA LYS A 209 1.36 6.46 11.34
C LYS A 209 0.37 5.47 11.96
N TRP A 210 -0.74 5.15 11.28
CA TRP A 210 -1.81 4.33 11.82
C TRP A 210 -1.33 2.99 12.36
N HIS A 211 -0.37 2.36 11.67
CA HIS A 211 0.26 1.13 12.14
C HIS A 211 0.84 1.25 13.55
N PHE A 212 1.47 2.38 13.87
CA PHE A 212 2.17 2.63 15.12
C PHE A 212 1.22 2.99 16.28
N LEU A 213 -0.03 3.36 15.97
CA LEU A 213 -1.08 3.63 16.95
C LEU A 213 -1.72 2.34 17.51
N ILE A 214 -1.47 1.20 16.87
CA ILE A 214 -2.01 -0.10 17.25
C ILE A 214 -0.89 -0.94 17.89
N GLU A 215 -1.20 -1.70 18.94
CA GLU A 215 -0.21 -2.58 19.57
C GLU A 215 0.21 -3.72 18.63
N PRO A 216 1.50 -4.13 18.59
CA PRO A 216 1.98 -5.20 17.71
C PRO A 216 1.19 -6.52 17.83
N LYS A 217 0.71 -6.85 19.03
CA LYS A 217 -0.01 -8.11 19.31
C LYS A 217 -1.36 -8.19 18.60
N GLU A 218 -2.02 -7.05 18.37
CA GLU A 218 -3.32 -6.94 17.68
C GLU A 218 -3.22 -7.33 16.20
N PHE A 219 -2.02 -7.30 15.63
CA PHE A 219 -1.79 -7.74 14.27
C PHE A 219 -1.52 -9.26 14.17
N THR A 220 -1.38 -9.97 15.28
CA THR A 220 -0.96 -11.37 15.29
C THR A 220 -2.06 -12.33 15.73
N TYR A 221 -1.99 -13.58 15.27
CA TYR A 221 -2.96 -14.62 15.63
C TYR A 221 -2.34 -15.71 16.49
N LYS A 222 -3.11 -16.16 17.48
CA LYS A 222 -2.83 -17.37 18.26
C LYS A 222 -3.23 -18.61 17.46
N ARG A 223 -2.60 -19.75 17.75
CA ARG A 223 -2.88 -21.04 17.09
C ARG A 223 -4.37 -21.42 17.18
N THR A 224 -5.01 -21.12 18.31
CA THR A 224 -6.44 -21.36 18.55
C THR A 224 -7.37 -20.59 17.62
N ASN A 225 -6.89 -19.54 16.94
CA ASN A 225 -7.71 -18.67 16.11
C ASN A 225 -7.53 -18.96 14.61
N LEU A 226 -6.83 -20.05 14.26
CA LEU A 226 -6.51 -20.46 12.90
C LEU A 226 -7.56 -21.36 12.24
N SER A 227 -8.50 -21.89 13.04
CA SER A 227 -9.67 -22.62 12.54
C SER A 227 -10.63 -21.69 11.80
#